data_AF-A0A2G6QL05-F1
#
_entry.id   AF-A0A2G6QL05-F1
#
_cell.length_a   1.000
_cell.length_b   1.000
_cell.length_c   1.000
_cell.angle_alpha   90.00
_cell.angle_beta   90.00
_cell.angle_gamma   90.00
#
_symmetry.space_group_name_H-M   'P 1'
#
loop_
_entity.id
_entity.type
_entity.pdbx_description
1 polymer ?
#
loop_
_entity_poly.entity_id
_entity_poly.type
_entity_poly.pdbx_seq_one_letter_code
_entity_poly.pdbx_strand_id
1 'polypeptide(L)'
;MKEQTLEKLKDLYFGANGELYNLRKVLIQPIQDQVYNAVQTISKRKNLDFVFDKSSDLIMLYANKKYDISNLVIKLIKIDQKYQDRNERMSARQRFLNYDALSDEEKEKIVKRETEKQKILTKKEQKLKKREEQRKARLKALEEKKRKLRERKEAIRKAKLEAKK
;
A
#
# COMPACT_ATOMS: atom_id res chain seq x y z
N MET A 1 33.48 16.05 -44.53
CA MET A 1 33.09 16.72 -43.26
C MET A 1 31.83 16.11 -42.65
N LYS A 2 30.67 16.09 -43.34
CA LYS A 2 29.41 15.53 -42.79
C LYS A 2 29.46 14.03 -42.46
N GLU A 3 30.15 13.22 -43.27
CA GLU A 3 30.28 11.78 -43.02
C GLU A 3 31.15 11.47 -41.80
N GLN A 4 32.30 12.15 -41.66
CA GLN A 4 33.17 12.01 -40.48
C GLN A 4 32.47 12.45 -39.19
N THR A 5 31.60 13.45 -39.23
CA THR A 5 30.80 13.84 -38.07
C THR A 5 29.72 12.81 -37.73
N LEU A 6 29.12 12.17 -38.75
CA LEU A 6 28.13 11.12 -38.55
C LEU A 6 28.76 9.87 -37.92
N GLU A 7 29.93 9.47 -38.40
CA GLU A 7 30.69 8.34 -37.86
C GLU A 7 31.11 8.59 -36.41
N LYS A 8 31.64 9.79 -36.11
CA LYS A 8 31.95 10.20 -34.72
C LYS A 8 30.73 10.20 -33.80
N LEU A 9 29.57 10.66 -34.27
CA LEU A 9 28.33 10.62 -33.49
C LEU A 9 27.89 9.18 -33.25
N LYS A 10 27.96 8.32 -34.27
CA LYS A 10 27.61 6.91 -34.15
C LYS A 10 28.51 6.23 -33.11
N ASP A 11 29.81 6.49 -33.12
CA ASP A 11 30.74 5.91 -32.15
C ASP A 11 30.52 6.47 -30.73
N LEU A 12 30.21 7.76 -30.60
CA LEU A 12 29.92 8.38 -29.31
C LEU A 12 28.71 7.73 -28.61
N TYR A 13 27.65 7.41 -29.36
CA TYR A 13 26.43 6.82 -28.80
C TYR A 13 26.49 5.28 -28.76
N PHE A 14 26.98 4.65 -29.83
CA PHE A 14 26.87 3.20 -30.07
C PHE A 14 28.22 2.46 -30.15
N GLY A 15 29.35 3.16 -30.02
CA GLY A 15 30.67 2.54 -29.95
C GLY A 15 30.84 1.70 -28.68
N ALA A 16 31.95 0.97 -28.60
CA ALA A 16 32.23 0.04 -27.50
C ALA A 16 32.19 0.69 -26.09
N ASN A 17 32.54 1.98 -26.00
CA ASN A 17 32.46 2.79 -24.78
C ASN A 17 31.45 3.94 -24.90
N GLY A 18 30.54 3.86 -25.87
CA GLY A 18 29.55 4.89 -26.12
C GLY A 18 28.51 5.01 -25.02
N GLU A 19 27.70 6.06 -25.06
CA GLU A 19 26.70 6.35 -24.02
C GLU A 19 25.73 5.18 -23.80
N LEU A 20 25.33 4.47 -24.87
CA LEU A 20 24.40 3.35 -24.75
C LEU A 20 25.00 2.16 -23.99
N TYR A 21 26.29 1.89 -24.19
CA TYR A 21 26.99 0.84 -23.44
C TYR A 21 27.09 1.21 -21.96
N ASN A 22 27.48 2.46 -21.67
CA ASN A 22 27.59 2.95 -20.30
C ASN A 22 26.24 2.92 -19.56
N LEU A 23 25.17 3.36 -20.22
CA LEU A 23 23.82 3.29 -19.66
C LEU A 23 23.41 1.84 -19.36
N ARG A 24 23.64 0.92 -20.30
CA ARG A 24 23.38 -0.51 -20.08
C ARG A 24 24.17 -1.05 -18.90
N LYS A 25 25.45 -0.72 -18.80
CA LYS A 25 26.30 -1.12 -17.67
C LYS A 25 25.72 -0.63 -16.35
N VAL A 26 25.36 0.65 -16.23
CA VAL A 26 24.78 1.22 -15.00
C VAL A 26 23.47 0.54 -14.61
N LEU A 27 22.62 0.19 -15.57
CA LEU A 27 21.34 -0.48 -15.29
C LEU A 27 21.49 -1.97 -14.95
N ILE A 28 22.45 -2.65 -15.59
CA ILE A 28 22.65 -4.11 -15.43
C ILE A 28 23.49 -4.42 -14.19
N GLN A 29 24.47 -3.58 -13.85
CA GLN A 29 25.41 -3.83 -12.75
C GLN A 29 24.70 -4.17 -11.42
N PRO A 30 23.67 -3.41 -10.96
CA PRO A 30 22.98 -3.73 -9.71
C PRO A 30 22.31 -5.10 -9.72
N ILE A 31 21.83 -5.56 -10.88
CA ILE A 31 21.22 -6.87 -11.04
C ILE A 31 22.30 -7.96 -10.99
N GLN A 32 23.45 -7.74 -11.63
CA GLN A 32 24.59 -8.65 -11.55
C GLN A 32 25.09 -8.78 -10.11
N ASP A 33 25.17 -7.68 -9.36
CA ASP A 33 25.58 -7.67 -7.97
C ASP A 33 24.58 -8.46 -7.08
N GLN A 34 23.27 -8.31 -7.32
CA GLN A 34 22.25 -9.10 -6.63
C GLN A 34 22.41 -10.61 -6.90
N VAL A 35 22.63 -10.98 -8.16
CA VAL A 35 22.87 -12.38 -8.55
C VAL A 35 24.14 -12.91 -7.90
N TYR A 36 25.22 -12.14 -7.94
CA TYR A 36 26.52 -12.51 -7.35
C TYR A 36 26.41 -12.75 -5.84
N ASN A 37 25.78 -11.82 -5.11
CA ASN A 37 25.56 -11.94 -3.66
C ASN A 37 24.68 -13.15 -3.32
N ALA A 38 23.63 -13.41 -4.11
CA ALA A 38 22.77 -14.57 -3.94
C ALA A 38 23.52 -15.88 -4.19
N VAL A 39 24.33 -15.96 -5.24
CA VAL A 39 25.19 -17.11 -5.54
C VAL A 39 26.16 -17.34 -4.38
N GLN A 40 26.90 -16.34 -3.93
CA GLN A 40 27.81 -16.47 -2.79
C GLN A 40 27.12 -17.00 -1.54
N THR A 41 25.94 -16.46 -1.22
CA THR A 41 25.16 -16.88 -0.05
C THR A 41 24.75 -18.35 -0.15
N ILE A 42 24.30 -18.79 -1.33
CA ILE A 42 23.90 -20.18 -1.56
C ILE A 42 25.12 -21.10 -1.53
N SER A 43 26.24 -20.70 -2.15
CA SER A 43 27.48 -21.47 -2.16
C SER A 43 27.99 -21.72 -0.74
N LYS A 44 28.03 -20.69 0.12
CA LYS A 44 28.41 -20.83 1.53
C LYS A 44 27.45 -21.76 2.30
N ARG A 45 26.14 -21.63 2.08
CA ARG A 45 25.13 -22.46 2.77
C ARG A 45 25.15 -23.92 2.34
N LYS A 46 25.53 -24.19 1.09
CA LYS A 46 25.58 -25.54 0.51
C LYS A 46 26.98 -26.13 0.47
N ASN A 47 27.99 -25.42 0.99
CA ASN A 47 29.41 -25.79 0.93
C ASN A 47 29.82 -26.14 -0.52
N LEU A 48 29.49 -25.27 -1.46
CA LEU A 48 29.90 -25.40 -2.86
C LEU A 48 31.24 -24.70 -3.06
N ASP A 49 32.22 -25.41 -3.59
CA ASP A 49 33.54 -24.85 -3.89
C ASP A 49 33.51 -24.03 -5.19
N PHE A 50 32.72 -24.47 -6.17
CA PHE A 50 32.64 -23.83 -7.49
C PHE A 50 31.20 -23.72 -7.98
N VAL A 51 30.91 -22.65 -8.70
CA VAL A 51 29.64 -22.44 -9.42
C VAL A 51 29.98 -21.97 -10.82
N PHE A 52 29.47 -22.69 -11.81
CA PHE A 52 29.68 -22.38 -13.22
C PHE A 52 28.40 -21.85 -13.85
N ASP A 53 28.54 -20.82 -14.69
CA ASP A 53 27.43 -20.36 -15.52
C ASP A 53 27.30 -21.25 -16.77
N LYS A 54 26.10 -21.77 -16.98
CA LYS A 54 25.76 -22.62 -18.12
C LYS A 54 25.71 -21.83 -19.45
N SER A 55 25.52 -20.52 -19.41
CA SER A 55 25.58 -19.68 -20.62
C SER A 55 26.99 -19.21 -21.00
N SER A 56 28.00 -19.53 -20.20
CA SER A 56 29.38 -19.17 -20.53
C SER A 56 29.94 -20.02 -21.68
N ASP A 57 31.00 -19.52 -22.32
CA ASP A 57 31.72 -20.22 -23.41
C ASP A 57 32.50 -21.47 -22.94
N LEU A 58 32.33 -21.89 -21.69
CA LEU A 58 32.97 -23.08 -21.14
C LEU A 58 32.31 -24.36 -21.69
N ILE A 59 33.12 -25.28 -22.21
CA ILE A 59 32.64 -26.57 -22.70
C ILE A 59 32.27 -27.46 -21.50
N MET A 60 30.96 -27.67 -21.29
CA MET A 60 30.42 -28.57 -20.27
C MET A 60 29.83 -29.82 -20.91
N LEU A 61 30.47 -30.97 -20.71
CA LEU A 61 30.04 -32.24 -21.32
C LEU A 61 28.71 -32.76 -20.76
N TYR A 62 28.50 -32.59 -19.45
CA TYR A 62 27.28 -33.02 -18.77
C TYR A 62 27.07 -32.23 -17.47
N ALA A 63 25.80 -31.93 -17.17
CA ALA A 63 25.39 -31.35 -15.89
C ALA A 63 24.09 -31.98 -15.40
N ASN A 64 24.11 -32.51 -14.18
CA ASN A 64 22.91 -33.04 -13.54
C ASN A 64 22.03 -31.89 -13.01
N LYS A 65 20.76 -31.87 -13.40
CA LYS A 65 19.75 -30.87 -13.00
C LYS A 65 19.59 -30.74 -11.48
N LYS A 66 19.90 -31.78 -10.69
CA LYS A 66 19.86 -31.73 -9.22
C LYS A 66 20.82 -30.69 -8.63
N TYR A 67 21.91 -30.37 -9.32
CA TYR A 67 22.91 -29.40 -8.89
C TYR A 67 22.67 -27.99 -9.45
N ASP A 68 21.60 -27.80 -10.23
CA ASP A 68 21.22 -26.47 -10.72
C ASP A 68 20.64 -25.62 -9.57
N ILE A 69 21.33 -24.52 -9.25
CA ILE A 69 20.93 -23.57 -8.20
C ILE A 69 20.16 -22.35 -8.74
N SER A 70 19.88 -22.26 -10.04
CA SER A 70 19.25 -21.08 -10.67
C SER A 70 17.93 -20.68 -10.01
N ASN A 71 17.07 -21.66 -9.74
CA ASN A 71 15.79 -21.42 -9.05
C ASN A 71 15.99 -20.95 -7.60
N LEU A 72 17.04 -21.43 -6.92
CA LEU A 72 17.36 -21.01 -5.56
C LEU A 72 17.85 -19.56 -5.54
N VAL A 73 18.68 -19.18 -6.51
CA VAL A 73 19.16 -17.80 -6.70
C VAL A 73 17.98 -16.85 -6.88
N ILE A 74 17.08 -17.14 -7.83
CA ILE A 74 15.88 -16.32 -8.09
C ILE A 74 15.01 -16.21 -6.83
N LYS A 75 14.82 -17.32 -6.12
CA LYS A 75 14.01 -17.33 -4.90
C LYS A 75 14.62 -16.47 -3.80
N LEU A 76 15.94 -16.54 -3.61
CA LEU A 76 16.65 -15.76 -2.60
C LEU A 76 16.55 -14.26 -2.91
N ILE A 77 16.76 -13.84 -4.16
CA ILE A 77 16.63 -12.44 -4.58
C ILE A 77 15.22 -11.92 -4.30
N LYS A 78 14.16 -12.66 -4.67
CA LYS A 78 12.77 -12.27 -4.40
C LYS A 78 12.46 -12.14 -2.91
N ILE A 79 13.04 -13.03 -2.10
CA ILE A 79 12.89 -12.99 -0.65
C ILE A 79 13.57 -11.73 -0.10
N ASP A 80 14.80 -11.44 -0.54
CA ASP A 80 15.55 -10.25 -0.11
C ASP A 80 14.80 -8.96 -0.49
N GLN A 81 14.34 -8.83 -1.74
CA GLN A 81 13.50 -7.71 -2.18
C GLN A 81 12.28 -7.52 -1.28
N LYS A 82 11.55 -8.59 -0.96
CA LYS A 82 10.39 -8.53 -0.06
C LYS A 82 10.75 -8.11 1.36
N TYR A 83 11.94 -8.49 1.85
CA TYR A 83 12.45 -8.01 3.14
C TYR A 83 12.79 -6.52 3.09
N GLN A 84 13.43 -6.04 2.02
CA GLN A 84 13.70 -4.61 1.84
C GLN A 84 12.41 -3.81 1.78
N ASP A 85 11.44 -4.21 0.94
CA ASP A 85 10.13 -3.55 0.86
C ASP A 85 9.42 -3.49 2.21
N ARG A 86 9.50 -4.56 2.99
CA ARG A 86 8.93 -4.60 4.33
C ARG A 86 9.68 -3.64 5.25
N ASN A 87 11.00 -3.66 5.25
CA ASN A 87 11.82 -2.81 6.10
C ASN A 87 11.61 -1.32 5.76
N GLU A 88 11.47 -0.98 4.49
CA GLU A 88 11.11 0.37 4.03
C GLU A 88 9.72 0.78 4.50
N ARG A 89 8.71 -0.09 4.40
CA ARG A 89 7.37 0.19 4.94
C ARG A 89 7.41 0.38 6.45
N MET A 90 8.19 -0.42 7.17
CA MET A 90 8.33 -0.33 8.62
C MET A 90 9.10 0.92 9.02
N SER A 91 10.16 1.30 8.31
CA SER A 91 10.92 2.51 8.58
C SER A 91 10.12 3.76 8.22
N ALA A 92 9.35 3.75 7.13
CA ALA A 92 8.38 4.80 6.81
C ALA A 92 7.34 4.94 7.93
N ARG A 93 6.75 3.83 8.38
CA ARG A 93 5.83 3.82 9.54
C ARG A 93 6.50 4.35 10.81
N GLN A 94 7.75 3.98 11.08
CA GLN A 94 8.49 4.47 12.24
C GLN A 94 8.79 5.96 12.16
N ARG A 95 9.13 6.48 10.97
CA ARG A 95 9.28 7.93 10.73
C ARG A 95 7.97 8.66 10.99
N PHE A 96 6.83 8.11 10.56
CA PHE A 96 5.52 8.66 10.89
C PHE A 96 5.21 8.66 12.40
N LEU A 97 5.74 7.70 13.17
CA LEU A 97 5.55 7.61 14.63
C LEU A 97 6.53 8.51 15.41
N ASN A 98 7.72 8.75 14.88
CA ASN A 98 8.75 9.59 15.50
C ASN A 98 8.50 11.09 15.22
N TYR A 99 7.45 11.64 15.84
CA TYR A 99 6.95 13.02 15.64
C TYR A 99 8.04 14.10 15.69
N ASP A 100 9.01 13.99 16.61
CA ASP A 100 10.02 15.04 16.82
C ASP A 100 11.04 15.19 15.68
N ALA A 101 11.26 14.12 14.89
CA ALA A 101 12.20 14.09 13.78
C ALA A 101 11.58 14.49 12.42
N LEU A 102 10.29 14.83 12.37
CA LEU A 102 9.62 15.31 11.16
C LEU A 102 9.92 16.79 10.90
N SER A 103 9.93 17.15 9.61
CA SER A 103 9.96 18.56 9.17
C SER A 103 8.70 19.30 9.65
N ASP A 104 8.81 20.61 9.86
CA ASP A 104 7.69 21.44 10.31
C ASP A 104 6.49 21.37 9.35
N GLU A 105 6.72 21.22 8.04
CA GLU A 105 5.65 21.02 7.06
C GLU A 105 4.90 19.70 7.23
N GLU A 106 5.61 18.63 7.62
CA GLU A 106 5.03 17.31 7.81
C GLU A 106 4.24 17.25 9.11
N LYS A 107 4.73 17.91 10.18
CA LYS A 107 4.01 18.11 11.44
C LYS A 107 2.72 18.88 11.20
N GLU A 108 2.76 19.96 10.43
CA GLU A 108 1.58 20.78 10.14
C GLU A 108 0.50 20.00 9.35
N LYS A 109 0.91 19.17 8.39
CA LYS A 109 -0.01 18.29 7.64
C LYS A 109 -0.66 17.23 8.53
N ILE A 110 0.05 16.68 9.50
CA ILE A 110 -0.49 15.72 10.48
C ILE A 110 -1.53 16.40 11.37
N VAL A 111 -1.20 17.56 11.95
CA VAL A 111 -2.12 18.33 12.81
C VAL A 111 -3.37 18.76 12.03
N LYS A 112 -3.23 19.23 10.78
CA LYS A 112 -4.38 19.55 9.91
C LYS A 112 -5.29 18.35 9.69
N ARG A 113 -4.74 17.17 9.40
CA ARG A 113 -5.53 15.93 9.22
C ARG A 113 -6.22 15.48 10.51
N GLU A 114 -5.57 15.59 11.66
CA GLU A 114 -6.16 15.22 12.94
C GLU A 114 -7.30 16.16 13.35
N THR A 115 -7.11 17.47 13.18
CA THR A 115 -8.14 18.47 13.47
C THR A 115 -9.35 18.33 12.53
N GLU A 116 -9.14 18.03 11.25
CA GLU A 116 -10.22 17.72 10.32
C GLU A 116 -11.00 16.47 10.74
N LYS A 117 -10.31 15.39 11.12
CA LYS A 117 -10.96 14.17 11.62
C LYS A 117 -11.78 14.43 12.88
N GLN A 118 -11.26 15.19 13.85
CA GLN A 118 -11.99 15.58 15.05
C GLN A 118 -13.23 16.43 14.73
N LYS A 119 -13.13 17.38 13.79
CA LYS A 119 -14.27 18.17 13.31
C LYS A 119 -15.33 17.29 12.63
N ILE A 120 -14.92 16.27 11.88
CA ILE A 120 -15.85 15.33 11.24
C ILE A 120 -16.53 14.44 12.28
N LEU A 121 -15.79 13.93 13.27
CA LEU A 121 -16.31 13.09 14.34
C LEU A 121 -17.34 13.85 15.20
N THR A 122 -16.99 15.05 15.66
CA THR A 122 -17.90 15.90 16.45
C THR A 122 -19.17 16.27 15.68
N LYS A 123 -19.07 16.62 14.39
CA LYS A 123 -20.25 16.86 13.53
C LYS A 123 -21.12 15.60 13.38
N LYS A 124 -20.53 14.41 13.28
CA LYS A 124 -21.27 13.14 13.20
C LYS A 124 -22.02 12.85 14.51
N GLU A 125 -21.36 13.03 15.65
CA GLU A 125 -21.98 12.83 16.97
C GLU A 125 -23.13 13.81 17.22
N GLN A 126 -22.95 15.09 16.90
CA GLN A 126 -24.02 16.10 17.00
C GLN A 126 -25.21 15.76 16.11
N LYS A 127 -24.98 15.31 14.87
CA LYS A 127 -26.06 14.86 13.98
C LYS A 127 -26.79 13.64 14.53
N LEU A 128 -26.07 12.71 15.16
CA LEU A 128 -26.65 11.51 15.73
C LEU A 128 -27.53 11.83 16.94
N LYS A 129 -27.04 12.67 17.86
CA LYS A 129 -27.83 13.19 19.00
C LYS A 129 -29.10 13.91 18.54
N LYS A 130 -28.99 14.79 17.54
CA LYS A 130 -30.16 15.49 16.95
C LYS A 130 -31.18 14.52 16.35
N ARG A 131 -30.72 13.46 15.67
CA ARG A 131 -31.61 12.42 15.11
C ARG A 131 -32.31 11.62 16.21
N GLU A 132 -31.62 11.29 17.29
CA GLU A 132 -32.20 10.57 18.43
C GLU A 132 -33.25 11.42 19.15
N GLU A 133 -32.98 12.71 19.37
CA GLU A 133 -33.94 13.66 19.94
C GLU A 133 -35.19 13.80 19.05
N GLN A 134 -35.00 13.95 17.73
CA GLN A 134 -36.10 13.98 16.77
C GLN A 134 -36.94 12.70 16.80
N ARG A 135 -36.30 11.52 16.92
CA ARG A 135 -37.00 10.23 17.03
C ARG A 135 -37.81 10.15 18.33
N LYS A 136 -37.23 10.57 19.47
CA LYS A 136 -37.93 10.62 20.77
C LYS A 136 -39.13 11.58 20.72
N ALA A 137 -38.97 12.76 20.12
CA ALA A 137 -40.06 13.72 19.95
C ALA A 137 -41.19 13.16 19.06
N ARG A 138 -40.85 12.49 17.96
CA ARG A 138 -41.83 11.82 17.08
C ARG A 138 -42.60 10.71 17.80
N LEU A 139 -41.93 9.90 18.62
CA LEU A 139 -42.57 8.84 19.40
C LEU A 139 -43.57 9.43 20.42
N LYS A 140 -43.16 10.45 21.18
CA LYS A 140 -44.04 11.15 22.13
C LYS A 140 -45.27 11.77 21.44
N ALA A 141 -45.07 12.43 20.30
CA ALA A 141 -46.17 13.00 19.52
C ALA A 141 -47.15 11.94 19.00
N LEU A 142 -46.64 10.75 18.64
CA LEU A 142 -47.45 9.62 18.20
C LEU A 142 -48.26 9.01 19.35
N GLU A 143 -47.68 8.91 20.55
CA GLU A 143 -48.39 8.49 21.77
C GLU A 143 -49.49 9.47 22.16
N GLU A 144 -49.22 10.77 22.13
CA GLU A 144 -50.21 11.80 22.44
C GLU A 144 -51.38 11.79 21.44
N LYS A 145 -51.09 11.63 20.13
CA LYS A 145 -52.12 11.45 19.09
C LYS A 145 -52.97 10.21 19.36
N LYS A 146 -52.36 9.08 19.71
CA LYS A 146 -53.08 7.84 20.07
C LYS A 146 -53.97 8.06 21.29
N ARG A 147 -53.49 8.77 22.32
CA ARG A 147 -54.27 9.08 23.53
C ARG A 147 -55.51 9.92 23.20
N LYS A 148 -55.34 11.04 22.50
CA LYS A 148 -56.45 11.91 22.06
C LYS A 148 -57.48 11.15 21.21
N LEU A 149 -57.03 10.24 20.35
CA LEU A 149 -57.92 9.43 19.52
C LEU A 149 -58.70 8.39 20.33
N ARG A 150 -58.11 7.79 21.38
CA ARG A 150 -58.81 6.92 22.33
C ARG A 150 -59.86 7.69 23.12
N GLU A 151 -59.48 8.84 23.70
CA GLU A 151 -60.40 9.73 24.43
C GLU A 151 -61.58 10.15 23.55
N ARG A 152 -61.31 10.55 22.29
CA ARG A 152 -62.36 10.90 21.31
C ARG A 152 -63.28 9.71 20.99
N LYS A 153 -62.73 8.50 20.81
CA LYS A 153 -63.53 7.28 20.57
C LYS A 153 -64.40 6.93 21.78
N GLU A 154 -63.88 7.05 22.99
CA GLU A 154 -64.63 6.80 24.23
C GLU A 154 -65.74 7.83 24.43
N ALA A 155 -65.47 9.11 24.18
CA ALA A 155 -66.48 10.17 24.21
C ALA A 155 -67.61 9.91 23.20
N ILE A 156 -67.26 9.54 21.95
CA ILE A 156 -68.26 9.17 20.93
C ILE A 156 -69.08 7.95 21.38
N ARG A 157 -68.44 6.93 22.00
CA ARG A 157 -69.15 5.75 22.49
C ARG A 157 -70.12 6.08 23.63
N LYS A 158 -69.72 6.95 24.56
CA LYS A 158 -70.60 7.43 25.65
C LYS A 158 -71.78 8.23 25.12
N ALA A 159 -71.54 9.20 24.23
CA ALA A 159 -72.61 9.98 23.60
C ALA A 159 -73.62 9.11 22.84
N LYS A 160 -73.15 8.07 22.14
CA LYS A 160 -74.04 7.09 21.47
C LYS A 160 -74.84 6.20 22.43
N LEU A 161 -74.33 5.93 23.63
CA LEU A 161 -75.04 5.17 24.66
C LEU A 161 -76.09 6.02 25.36
N GLU A 162 -75.80 7.30 25.59
CA GLU A 162 -76.76 8.26 26.15
C GLU A 162 -77.91 8.57 25.19
N ALA A 163 -77.64 8.71 23.89
CA ALA A 163 -78.69 8.92 22.88
C ALA A 163 -79.57 7.68 22.57
N LYS A 164 -79.23 6.51 23.14
CA LYS A 164 -80.00 5.26 23.01
C LYS A 164 -80.85 4.92 24.24
N LYS A 165 -80.72 5.71 25.32
CA LYS A 165 -81.60 5.68 26.49
C LYS A 165 -82.69 6.72 26.34
#